data_AF-A0AAU7MZQ3-F1
#
_entry.id   AF-A0AAU7MZQ3-F1
#
_cell.length_a   1.000
_cell.length_b   1.000
_cell.length_c   1.000
_cell.angle_alpha   90.00
_cell.angle_beta   90.00
_cell.angle_gamma   90.00
#
_symmetry.space_group_name_H-M   'P 1'
#
loop_
_entity.id
_entity.type
_entity.pdbx_description
1 polymer ?
#
loop_
_entity_poly.entity_id
_entity_poly.type
_entity_poly.pdbx_seq_one_letter_code
_entity_poly.pdbx_strand_id
1 'polypeptide(L)'
;MNGLFVTVLVAIAASCSKDDGPFLKYGDHYQGGIVFYIFQEGDKGYVSGESHGLIASFEDLQTADGELEVPWGCCPNTMDCLNISGAENIGIGYGQVNTLAILAVCDEPNIAARLCDDYSIEFEGEVYDDWYLPSYKEITKMNKPKEYILEHTITYWTSTQDKDGEPSKKYAIQVFGWVDQCGPPYPYSDACWHVGSIGGEAKWYKSRVRAVRSF
;
A
#
# COMPACT_ATOMS: atom_id res chain seq x y z
N MET A 1 10.10 -41.45 66.90
CA MET A 1 10.44 -40.17 66.24
C MET A 1 10.31 -40.40 64.75
N ASN A 2 9.18 -40.02 64.16
CA ASN A 2 8.89 -40.22 62.74
C ASN A 2 9.54 -39.08 61.94
N GLY A 3 10.58 -39.41 61.16
CA GLY A 3 11.20 -38.50 60.21
C GLY A 3 10.43 -38.50 58.89
N LEU A 4 9.80 -37.38 58.56
CA LEU A 4 9.11 -37.13 57.30
C LEU A 4 10.16 -36.92 56.18
N PHE A 5 10.24 -37.85 55.23
CA PHE A 5 11.04 -37.66 54.01
C PHE A 5 10.23 -36.83 53.01
N VAL A 6 10.72 -35.62 52.69
CA VAL A 6 10.17 -34.76 51.65
C VAL A 6 10.99 -34.99 50.38
N THR A 7 10.40 -35.67 49.40
CA THR A 7 10.95 -35.81 48.05
C THR A 7 10.66 -34.53 47.26
N VAL A 8 11.71 -33.77 46.95
CA VAL A 8 11.62 -32.61 46.05
C VAL A 8 11.64 -33.12 44.61
N LEU A 9 10.48 -33.05 43.93
CA LEU A 9 10.38 -33.22 42.48
C LEU A 9 10.93 -31.97 41.80
N VAL A 10 12.13 -32.07 41.22
CA VAL A 10 12.66 -31.07 40.30
C VAL A 10 12.02 -31.30 38.93
N ALA A 11 11.03 -30.48 38.58
CA ALA A 11 10.50 -30.43 37.23
C ALA A 11 11.50 -29.70 36.34
N ILE A 12 12.16 -30.43 35.45
CA ILE A 12 12.96 -29.83 34.37
C ILE A 12 11.96 -29.37 33.31
N ALA A 13 11.64 -28.08 33.30
CA ALA A 13 10.93 -27.48 32.18
C ALA A 13 11.89 -27.45 30.99
N ALA A 14 11.60 -28.24 29.95
CA ALA A 14 12.22 -28.07 28.65
C ALA A 14 11.78 -26.72 28.09
N SER A 15 12.66 -25.72 28.12
CA SER A 15 12.45 -24.48 27.37
C SER A 15 12.73 -24.77 25.89
N CYS A 16 11.66 -25.05 25.16
CA CYS A 16 11.61 -24.90 23.71
C CYS A 16 10.36 -24.09 23.38
N SER A 17 10.50 -22.78 23.36
CA SER A 17 9.79 -21.94 22.41
C SER A 17 10.71 -20.78 22.10
N LYS A 18 11.21 -20.73 20.86
CA LYS A 18 11.48 -19.44 20.26
C LYS A 18 10.11 -18.79 20.19
N ASP A 19 9.87 -17.81 21.04
CA ASP A 19 8.72 -16.94 20.90
C ASP A 19 8.94 -16.11 19.63
N ASP A 20 8.65 -16.73 18.49
CA ASP A 20 8.39 -15.98 17.28
C ASP A 20 7.07 -15.28 17.55
N GLY A 21 7.11 -13.97 17.81
CA GLY A 21 5.91 -13.14 17.89
C GLY A 21 4.99 -13.36 16.69
N PRO A 22 3.73 -12.91 16.72
CA PRO A 22 2.81 -13.14 15.61
C PRO A 22 3.44 -12.63 14.31
N PHE A 23 3.78 -13.56 13.40
CA PHE A 23 4.24 -13.21 12.07
C PHE A 23 3.15 -12.39 11.40
N LEU A 24 3.47 -11.15 11.03
CA LEU A 24 2.56 -10.29 10.28
C LEU A 24 2.16 -10.99 8.99
N LYS A 25 0.87 -11.01 8.72
CA LYS A 25 0.27 -11.62 7.55
C LYS A 25 -0.67 -10.65 6.86
N TYR A 26 -1.03 -11.00 5.64
CA TYR A 26 -2.06 -10.31 4.90
C TYR A 26 -3.35 -10.16 5.73
N GLY A 27 -3.92 -8.97 5.74
CA GLY A 27 -5.16 -8.62 6.45
C GLY A 27 -4.95 -8.10 7.87
N ASP A 28 -3.76 -8.27 8.45
CA ASP A 28 -3.50 -7.75 9.80
C ASP A 28 -3.57 -6.22 9.81
N HIS A 29 -4.21 -5.68 10.85
CA HIS A 29 -4.16 -4.24 11.15
C HIS A 29 -2.84 -3.95 11.85
N TYR A 30 -2.02 -3.11 11.24
CA TYR A 30 -0.68 -2.83 11.72
C TYR A 30 -0.31 -1.38 11.39
N GLN A 31 0.25 -0.67 12.37
CA GLN A 31 0.78 0.69 12.22
C GLN A 31 -0.10 1.65 11.38
N GLY A 32 -1.39 1.72 11.71
CA GLY A 32 -2.33 2.65 11.07
C GLY A 32 -2.91 2.21 9.72
N GLY A 33 -2.73 0.95 9.31
CA GLY A 33 -3.41 0.43 8.13
C GLY A 33 -3.50 -1.10 8.09
N ILE A 34 -3.75 -1.63 6.89
CA ILE A 34 -3.88 -3.08 6.64
C ILE A 34 -2.69 -3.60 5.85
N VAL A 35 -2.03 -4.63 6.37
CA VAL A 35 -0.96 -5.35 5.66
C VAL A 35 -1.53 -6.02 4.41
N PHE A 36 -1.05 -5.63 3.23
CA PHE A 36 -1.46 -6.26 1.97
C PHE A 36 -0.34 -7.02 1.26
N TYR A 37 0.92 -6.79 1.66
CA TYR A 37 2.06 -7.46 1.06
C TYR A 37 3.19 -7.64 2.07
N ILE A 38 3.78 -8.83 2.12
CA ILE A 38 5.02 -9.11 2.83
C ILE A 38 6.12 -9.25 1.80
N PHE A 39 7.23 -8.53 1.96
CA PHE A 39 8.35 -8.57 1.03
C PHE A 39 8.92 -9.98 0.90
N GLN A 40 9.27 -10.34 -0.33
CA GLN A 40 9.87 -11.62 -0.69
C GLN A 40 11.33 -11.40 -1.07
N GLU A 41 12.13 -12.47 -1.05
CA GLU A 41 13.52 -12.41 -1.50
C GLU A 41 13.60 -11.79 -2.91
N GLY A 42 14.42 -10.74 -3.04
CA GLY A 42 14.57 -9.96 -4.26
C GLY A 42 13.73 -8.69 -4.34
N ASP A 43 12.75 -8.49 -3.45
CA ASP A 43 12.06 -7.21 -3.31
C ASP A 43 12.99 -6.15 -2.71
N LYS A 44 12.82 -4.90 -3.15
CA LYS A 44 13.51 -3.76 -2.53
C LYS A 44 12.95 -3.55 -1.13
N GLY A 45 13.81 -3.65 -0.12
CA GLY A 45 13.42 -3.60 1.29
C GLY A 45 13.32 -4.97 1.96
N TYR A 46 13.49 -6.08 1.23
CA TYR A 46 13.58 -7.40 1.84
C TYR A 46 14.86 -7.54 2.67
N VAL A 47 14.71 -8.02 3.91
CA VAL A 47 15.81 -8.35 4.81
C VAL A 47 15.60 -9.77 5.34
N SER A 48 16.63 -10.61 5.24
CA SER A 48 16.52 -12.02 5.65
C SER A 48 16.35 -12.15 7.16
N GLY A 49 15.26 -12.79 7.57
CA GLY A 49 14.92 -12.99 8.99
C GLY A 49 14.07 -11.88 9.61
N GLU A 50 13.72 -10.83 8.85
CA GLU A 50 12.85 -9.74 9.29
C GLU A 50 11.53 -9.76 8.48
N SER A 51 10.46 -9.23 9.10
CA SER A 51 9.15 -9.11 8.46
C SER A 51 8.93 -7.66 8.05
N HIS A 52 9.20 -7.38 6.78
CA HIS A 52 8.91 -6.09 6.15
C HIS A 52 7.83 -6.24 5.08
N GLY A 53 7.17 -5.15 4.77
CA GLY A 53 6.09 -5.19 3.79
C GLY A 53 5.46 -3.85 3.48
N LEU A 54 4.25 -3.94 2.93
CA LEU A 54 3.44 -2.79 2.57
C LEU A 54 2.09 -2.85 3.28
N ILE A 55 1.70 -1.69 3.79
CA ILE A 55 0.44 -1.44 4.47
C ILE A 55 -0.33 -0.39 3.67
N ALA A 56 -1.63 -0.59 3.49
CA ALA A 56 -2.51 0.37 2.86
C ALA A 56 -3.34 1.10 3.93
N SER A 57 -3.67 2.37 3.69
CA SER A 57 -4.54 3.11 4.62
C SER A 57 -5.92 2.45 4.72
N PHE A 58 -6.60 2.62 5.85
CA PHE A 58 -7.88 1.94 6.10
C PHE A 58 -8.99 2.31 5.11
N GLU A 59 -9.02 3.56 4.62
CA GLU A 59 -10.13 4.09 3.83
C GLU A 59 -9.69 5.11 2.79
N ASP A 60 -10.37 5.12 1.62
CA ASP A 60 -10.43 6.18 0.59
C ASP A 60 -9.86 7.51 1.08
N LEU A 61 -8.69 7.97 0.61
CA LEU A 61 -8.31 9.35 0.91
C LEU A 61 -9.25 10.30 0.16
N GLN A 62 -9.60 11.39 0.84
CA GLN A 62 -10.45 12.45 0.32
C GLN A 62 -9.80 13.80 0.62
N THR A 63 -10.17 14.80 -0.17
CA THR A 63 -9.79 16.18 0.09
C THR A 63 -10.52 16.73 1.33
N ALA A 64 -10.09 17.90 1.81
CA ALA A 64 -10.73 18.57 2.96
C ALA A 64 -12.21 18.92 2.73
N ASP A 65 -12.62 19.10 1.47
CA ASP A 65 -14.02 19.33 1.04
C ASP A 65 -14.81 18.03 0.76
N GLY A 66 -14.20 16.85 0.95
CA GLY A 66 -14.87 15.56 0.83
C GLY A 66 -14.89 14.98 -0.58
N GLU A 67 -14.06 15.48 -1.49
CA GLU A 67 -13.92 14.89 -2.83
C GLU A 67 -13.09 13.61 -2.74
N LEU A 68 -13.68 12.50 -3.18
CA LEU A 68 -13.02 11.19 -3.15
C LEU A 68 -12.14 10.93 -4.38
N GLU A 69 -12.30 11.71 -5.44
CA GLU A 69 -11.56 11.56 -6.69
C GLU A 69 -10.78 12.83 -7.01
N VAL A 70 -9.47 12.66 -7.23
CA VAL A 70 -8.54 13.77 -7.44
C VAL A 70 -7.70 13.56 -8.70
N PRO A 71 -7.19 14.64 -9.33
CA PRO A 71 -6.23 14.51 -10.41
C PRO A 71 -4.93 13.87 -9.92
N TRP A 72 -4.22 13.22 -10.84
CA TRP A 72 -2.82 12.86 -10.61
C TRP A 72 -1.98 14.13 -10.41
N GLY A 73 -2.30 15.17 -11.19
CA GLY A 73 -1.80 16.53 -11.03
C GLY A 73 -0.72 16.94 -12.03
N CYS A 74 -0.13 18.10 -11.77
CA CYS A 74 1.01 18.66 -12.51
C CYS A 74 0.67 18.93 -13.97
N CYS A 75 -0.52 19.49 -14.14
CA CYS A 75 -1.16 19.83 -15.41
C CYS A 75 -1.68 21.28 -15.33
N PRO A 76 -0.78 22.28 -15.34
CA PRO A 76 -1.13 23.69 -15.15
C PRO A 76 -2.16 24.20 -16.16
N ASN A 77 -2.20 23.60 -17.35
CA ASN A 77 -3.38 23.61 -18.19
C ASN A 77 -3.70 22.16 -18.57
N THR A 78 -4.97 21.79 -18.60
CA THR A 78 -5.50 20.43 -18.81
C THR A 78 -4.94 19.71 -20.05
N MET A 79 -4.16 20.36 -20.91
CA MET A 79 -3.55 19.74 -22.10
C MET A 79 -2.02 19.85 -22.14
N ASP A 80 -1.37 20.44 -21.14
CA ASP A 80 0.08 20.58 -21.02
C ASP A 80 0.52 20.21 -19.61
N CYS A 81 0.76 18.91 -19.42
CA CYS A 81 1.28 18.38 -18.18
C CYS A 81 2.79 18.28 -18.20
N LEU A 82 3.38 18.33 -17.01
CA LEU A 82 4.80 18.20 -16.80
C LEU A 82 5.25 16.74 -16.95
N ASN A 83 6.44 16.54 -17.52
CA ASN A 83 7.14 15.27 -17.42
C ASN A 83 7.94 15.26 -16.10
N ILE A 84 7.65 14.30 -15.22
CA ILE A 84 8.27 14.22 -13.89
C ILE A 84 9.37 13.15 -13.93
N SER A 85 10.61 13.59 -14.05
CA SER A 85 11.76 12.67 -13.96
C SER A 85 11.84 12.06 -12.56
N GLY A 86 11.99 10.74 -12.50
CA GLY A 86 12.00 9.97 -11.26
C GLY A 86 10.63 9.44 -10.84
N ALA A 87 9.54 9.80 -11.53
CA ALA A 87 8.21 9.25 -11.28
C ALA A 87 7.83 8.10 -12.22
N GLU A 88 8.68 7.72 -13.18
CA GLU A 88 8.45 6.63 -14.14
C GLU A 88 8.72 5.22 -13.57
N ASN A 89 9.13 5.11 -12.31
CA ASN A 89 9.49 3.81 -11.72
C ASN A 89 8.24 2.98 -11.44
N ILE A 90 8.26 1.73 -11.91
CA ILE A 90 7.10 0.83 -11.82
C ILE A 90 7.17 -0.14 -10.63
N GLY A 91 8.37 -0.35 -10.05
CA GLY A 91 8.68 -1.51 -9.20
C GLY A 91 8.19 -1.42 -7.75
N ILE A 92 8.23 -2.53 -7.03
CA ILE A 92 8.00 -2.56 -5.57
C ILE A 92 9.09 -1.74 -4.86
N GLY A 93 8.70 -0.93 -3.87
CA GLY A 93 9.62 -0.05 -3.13
C GLY A 93 9.97 1.24 -3.89
N TYR A 94 9.19 1.62 -4.90
CA TYR A 94 9.38 2.86 -5.66
C TYR A 94 8.28 3.90 -5.44
N GLY A 95 7.16 3.57 -4.78
CA GLY A 95 6.07 4.52 -4.59
C GLY A 95 6.53 5.80 -3.89
N GLN A 96 7.28 5.67 -2.79
CA GLN A 96 7.79 6.82 -2.04
C GLN A 96 8.68 7.74 -2.87
N VAL A 97 9.66 7.20 -3.61
CA VAL A 97 10.57 8.03 -4.43
C VAL A 97 9.83 8.70 -5.59
N ASN A 98 8.85 8.02 -6.19
CA ASN A 98 8.00 8.63 -7.21
C ASN A 98 7.15 9.76 -6.61
N THR A 99 6.51 9.55 -5.47
CA THR A 99 5.71 10.56 -4.76
C THR A 99 6.54 11.80 -4.45
N LEU A 100 7.75 11.63 -3.93
CA LEU A 100 8.68 12.74 -3.68
C LEU A 100 9.09 13.46 -4.97
N ALA A 101 9.31 12.74 -6.07
CA ALA A 101 9.62 13.35 -7.36
C ALA A 101 8.47 14.22 -7.89
N ILE A 102 7.21 13.77 -7.72
CA ILE A 102 6.01 14.53 -8.08
C ILE A 102 5.94 15.81 -7.25
N LEU A 103 6.06 15.69 -5.92
CA LEU A 103 5.92 16.82 -5.00
C LEU A 103 7.05 17.86 -5.16
N ALA A 104 8.24 17.44 -5.60
CA ALA A 104 9.37 18.33 -5.84
C ALA A 104 9.15 19.34 -6.97
N VAL A 105 8.22 19.07 -7.89
CA VAL A 105 7.98 19.89 -9.10
C VAL A 105 6.56 20.41 -9.21
N CYS A 106 5.69 20.07 -8.26
CA CYS A 106 4.25 20.24 -8.36
C CYS A 106 3.66 20.70 -7.02
N ASP A 107 3.36 21.99 -6.93
CA ASP A 107 2.78 22.63 -5.74
C ASP A 107 1.24 22.64 -5.74
N GLU A 108 0.62 22.03 -6.75
CA GLU A 108 -0.83 21.94 -6.88
C GLU A 108 -1.45 21.29 -5.62
N PRO A 109 -2.49 21.92 -5.03
CA PRO A 109 -3.24 21.31 -3.93
C PRO A 109 -4.14 20.19 -4.46
N ASN A 110 -4.59 19.30 -3.58
CA ASN A 110 -5.58 18.26 -3.89
C ASN A 110 -5.18 17.36 -5.07
N ILE A 111 -3.89 17.04 -5.21
CA ILE A 111 -3.38 16.03 -6.16
C ILE A 111 -3.13 14.71 -5.43
N ALA A 112 -3.14 13.60 -6.16
CA ALA A 112 -3.01 12.27 -5.58
C ALA A 112 -1.78 12.08 -4.69
N ALA A 113 -0.60 12.54 -5.14
CA ALA A 113 0.64 12.44 -4.37
C ALA A 113 0.58 13.23 -3.05
N ARG A 114 -0.01 14.42 -3.08
CA ARG A 114 -0.11 15.32 -1.92
C ARG A 114 -1.11 14.81 -0.89
N LEU A 115 -2.24 14.26 -1.33
CA LEU A 115 -3.17 13.62 -0.39
C LEU A 115 -2.51 12.48 0.39
N CYS A 116 -1.66 11.68 -0.25
CA CYS A 116 -0.92 10.63 0.45
C CYS A 116 0.15 11.17 1.39
N ASP A 117 0.93 12.17 0.96
CA ASP A 117 2.02 12.75 1.74
C ASP A 117 1.53 13.54 2.97
N ASP A 118 0.37 14.22 2.84
CA ASP A 118 -0.27 14.95 3.94
C ASP A 118 -1.06 13.99 4.89
N TYR A 119 -1.24 12.72 4.52
CA TYR A 119 -2.01 11.78 5.33
C TYR A 119 -1.24 11.37 6.57
N SER A 120 -1.88 11.54 7.73
CA SER A 120 -1.35 11.14 9.02
C SER A 120 -2.44 10.46 9.85
N ILE A 121 -2.05 9.42 10.59
CA ILE A 121 -2.97 8.67 11.45
C ILE A 121 -2.28 8.33 12.77
N GLU A 122 -3.03 8.46 13.88
CA GLU A 122 -2.63 7.92 15.16
C GLU A 122 -3.18 6.49 15.31
N PHE A 123 -2.31 5.53 15.60
CA PHE A 123 -2.67 4.15 15.84
C PHE A 123 -1.86 3.61 17.02
N GLU A 124 -2.53 3.05 18.02
CA GLU A 124 -1.92 2.54 19.26
C GLU A 124 -1.03 3.56 20.00
N GLY A 125 -1.34 4.86 19.88
CA GLY A 125 -0.61 5.94 20.54
C GLY A 125 0.64 6.41 19.79
N GLU A 126 0.90 5.89 18.58
CA GLU A 126 1.95 6.36 17.68
C GLU A 126 1.34 7.05 16.45
N VAL A 127 2.02 8.09 15.96
CA VAL A 127 1.63 8.82 14.74
C VAL A 127 2.43 8.28 13.57
N TYR A 128 1.74 7.96 12.48
CA TYR A 128 2.31 7.54 11.20
C TYR A 128 1.97 8.57 10.14
N ASP A 129 2.98 9.25 9.61
CA ASP A 129 2.90 10.37 8.65
C ASP A 129 3.83 10.19 7.43
N ASP A 130 4.34 8.98 7.21
CA ASP A 130 5.27 8.60 6.14
C ASP A 130 4.58 7.91 4.95
N TRP A 131 3.32 8.28 4.70
CA TRP A 131 2.47 7.68 3.68
C TRP A 131 2.76 8.23 2.29
N TYR A 132 2.61 7.39 1.27
CA TYR A 132 2.89 7.75 -0.13
C TYR A 132 1.91 7.13 -1.11
N LEU A 133 1.90 7.68 -2.33
CA LEU A 133 1.10 7.15 -3.44
C LEU A 133 1.81 5.92 -4.02
N PRO A 134 1.20 4.72 -4.02
CA PRO A 134 1.88 3.50 -4.42
C PRO A 134 2.28 3.52 -5.88
N SER A 135 3.42 2.92 -6.21
CA SER A 135 3.79 2.61 -7.59
C SER A 135 2.88 1.53 -8.19
N TYR A 136 2.94 1.35 -9.50
CA TYR A 136 2.16 0.35 -10.22
C TYR A 136 2.33 -1.08 -9.67
N LYS A 137 3.56 -1.55 -9.43
CA LYS A 137 3.76 -2.91 -8.88
C LYS A 137 3.42 -3.03 -7.40
N GLU A 138 3.33 -1.94 -6.65
CA GLU A 138 2.87 -1.99 -5.25
C GLU A 138 1.35 -2.15 -5.19
N ILE A 139 0.59 -1.31 -5.89
CA ILE A 139 -0.88 -1.39 -5.84
C ILE A 139 -1.42 -2.71 -6.40
N THR A 140 -0.73 -3.31 -7.37
CA THR A 140 -1.12 -4.62 -7.93
C THR A 140 -0.95 -5.78 -6.94
N LYS A 141 -0.24 -5.60 -5.82
CA LYS A 141 -0.12 -6.62 -4.77
C LYS A 141 -1.35 -6.74 -3.88
N MET A 142 -2.26 -5.77 -3.87
CA MET A 142 -3.49 -5.92 -3.07
C MET A 142 -4.51 -6.90 -3.71
N ASN A 143 -4.15 -7.59 -4.81
CA ASN A 143 -4.95 -8.67 -5.40
C ASN A 143 -5.06 -9.91 -4.47
N LYS A 144 -5.98 -9.87 -3.49
CA LYS A 144 -6.04 -10.77 -2.32
C LYS A 144 -7.48 -10.90 -1.75
N PRO A 145 -7.77 -11.90 -0.88
CA PRO A 145 -9.08 -12.09 -0.25
C PRO A 145 -9.52 -10.86 0.53
N LYS A 146 -10.78 -10.50 0.38
CA LYS A 146 -11.30 -9.19 0.73
C LYS A 146 -11.55 -9.09 2.23
N GLU A 147 -10.90 -8.13 2.88
CA GLU A 147 -11.49 -7.49 4.06
C GLU A 147 -11.68 -5.96 3.89
N TYR A 148 -11.02 -5.25 2.95
CA TYR A 148 -10.97 -3.77 3.04
C TYR A 148 -10.86 -2.93 1.75
N ILE A 149 -11.37 -3.36 0.58
CA ILE A 149 -11.43 -2.45 -0.59
C ILE A 149 -12.80 -2.51 -1.25
N LEU A 150 -13.33 -1.31 -1.55
CA LEU A 150 -14.70 -0.94 -1.90
C LEU A 150 -15.41 -1.93 -2.85
N GLU A 151 -16.71 -2.11 -2.60
CA GLU A 151 -17.62 -3.06 -3.29
C GLU A 151 -17.84 -2.80 -4.78
N HIS A 152 -17.15 -1.83 -5.37
CA HIS A 152 -17.40 -1.39 -6.74
C HIS A 152 -16.10 -1.27 -7.55
N THR A 153 -16.22 -1.60 -8.83
CA THR A 153 -15.42 -1.14 -9.97
C THR A 153 -14.95 0.30 -9.77
N ILE A 154 -13.67 0.50 -9.46
CA ILE A 154 -13.07 1.81 -9.16
C ILE A 154 -11.69 1.91 -9.79
N THR A 155 -11.30 3.10 -10.22
CA THR A 155 -9.93 3.37 -10.68
C THR A 155 -9.10 4.05 -9.60
N TYR A 156 -7.87 3.60 -9.43
CA TYR A 156 -6.90 4.17 -8.50
C TYR A 156 -5.70 4.73 -9.23
N TRP A 157 -5.26 5.90 -8.78
CA TRP A 157 -3.99 6.45 -9.20
C TRP A 157 -2.81 5.67 -8.61
N THR A 158 -1.75 5.59 -9.40
CA THR A 158 -0.42 5.18 -8.94
C THR A 158 0.52 6.38 -9.03
N SER A 159 1.63 6.36 -8.31
CA SER A 159 2.69 7.37 -8.47
C SER A 159 3.51 7.19 -9.73
N THR A 160 3.26 6.12 -10.50
CA THR A 160 3.98 5.81 -11.72
C THR A 160 3.45 6.67 -12.88
N GLN A 161 4.27 7.58 -13.38
CA GLN A 161 4.04 8.26 -14.64
C GLN A 161 4.14 7.26 -15.79
N ASP A 162 3.24 7.36 -16.77
CA ASP A 162 3.34 6.52 -17.96
C ASP A 162 4.47 7.03 -18.86
N LYS A 163 5.37 6.13 -19.21
CA LYS A 163 6.50 6.39 -20.11
C LYS A 163 6.16 6.03 -21.57
N ASP A 164 5.13 5.23 -21.79
CA ASP A 164 4.83 4.58 -23.07
C ASP A 164 3.59 5.25 -23.72
N GLY A 165 3.81 6.28 -24.53
CA GLY A 165 2.77 6.96 -25.31
C GLY A 165 3.21 8.34 -25.78
N GLU A 166 2.67 8.83 -26.89
CA GLU A 166 2.87 10.23 -27.29
C GLU A 166 1.57 11.02 -27.06
N PRO A 167 1.61 12.16 -26.34
CA PRO A 167 2.73 12.71 -25.55
C PRO A 167 2.73 12.17 -24.10
N SER A 168 3.69 11.29 -23.75
CA SER A 168 3.79 10.55 -22.48
C SER A 168 3.71 11.43 -21.23
N LYS A 169 4.21 12.66 -21.31
CA LYS A 169 4.12 13.65 -20.22
C LYS A 169 2.70 13.90 -19.69
N LYS A 170 1.67 13.62 -20.50
CA LYS A 170 0.26 13.80 -20.16
C LYS A 170 -0.35 12.65 -19.36
N TYR A 171 0.31 11.51 -19.27
CA TYR A 171 -0.29 10.28 -18.78
C TYR A 171 0.38 9.78 -17.49
N ALA A 172 -0.42 9.17 -16.62
CA ALA A 172 0.02 8.41 -15.46
C ALA A 172 -0.72 7.09 -15.41
N ILE A 173 -0.12 6.08 -14.80
CA ILE A 173 -0.70 4.75 -14.79
C ILE A 173 -1.84 4.69 -13.78
N GLN A 174 -3.02 4.25 -14.25
CA GLN A 174 -4.14 3.85 -13.42
C GLN A 174 -4.23 2.33 -13.34
N VAL A 175 -4.80 1.88 -12.23
CA VAL A 175 -5.27 0.50 -12.10
C VAL A 175 -6.77 0.47 -11.91
N PHE A 176 -7.38 -0.57 -12.46
CA PHE A 176 -8.76 -0.90 -12.24
C PHE A 176 -8.88 -1.88 -11.08
N GLY A 177 -9.60 -1.50 -10.04
CA GLY A 177 -9.95 -2.38 -8.93
C GLY A 177 -11.38 -2.90 -9.08
N TRP A 178 -11.59 -4.20 -8.86
CA TRP A 178 -12.94 -4.79 -8.76
C TRP A 178 -12.96 -5.91 -7.74
N VAL A 179 -14.16 -6.32 -7.34
CA VAL A 179 -14.36 -7.46 -6.46
C VAL A 179 -15.00 -8.58 -7.27
N ASP A 180 -14.43 -9.77 -7.19
CA ASP A 180 -14.99 -10.99 -7.77
C ASP A 180 -14.66 -12.17 -6.85
N GLN A 181 -15.08 -13.38 -7.23
CA GLN A 181 -14.67 -14.60 -6.56
C GLN A 181 -13.15 -14.70 -6.53
N CYS A 182 -12.64 -15.15 -5.39
CA CYS A 182 -11.26 -15.56 -5.28
C CYS A 182 -10.96 -16.74 -6.22
N GLY A 183 -9.68 -16.89 -6.58
CA GLY A 183 -9.15 -18.09 -7.19
C GLY A 183 -8.07 -18.73 -6.32
N PRO A 184 -7.55 -19.91 -6.70
CA PRO A 184 -6.47 -20.58 -5.98
C PRO A 184 -5.28 -19.62 -5.75
N PRO A 185 -4.69 -19.60 -4.54
CA PRO A 185 -4.82 -20.58 -3.45
C PRO A 185 -6.01 -20.36 -2.51
N TYR A 186 -6.84 -19.34 -2.73
CA TYR A 186 -7.96 -19.02 -1.86
C TYR A 186 -9.25 -19.74 -2.32
N PRO A 187 -10.18 -20.04 -1.40
CA PRO A 187 -11.46 -20.64 -1.74
C PRO A 187 -12.26 -19.77 -2.70
N TYR A 188 -12.86 -20.37 -3.75
CA TYR A 188 -13.77 -19.66 -4.66
C TYR A 188 -15.04 -19.11 -3.99
N SER A 189 -15.35 -19.55 -2.76
CA SER A 189 -16.43 -19.01 -1.94
C SER A 189 -16.14 -17.61 -1.39
N ASP A 190 -14.86 -17.23 -1.37
CA ASP A 190 -14.43 -15.95 -0.81
C ASP A 190 -14.47 -14.89 -1.91
N ALA A 191 -14.67 -13.64 -1.52
CA ALA A 191 -14.52 -12.50 -2.41
C ALA A 191 -13.06 -12.02 -2.36
N CYS A 192 -12.45 -11.75 -3.51
CA CYS A 192 -11.12 -11.15 -3.62
C CYS A 192 -11.24 -9.79 -4.28
N TRP A 193 -10.43 -8.84 -3.82
CA TRP A 193 -10.16 -7.65 -4.61
C TRP A 193 -9.15 -8.02 -5.68
N HIS A 194 -9.42 -7.60 -6.91
CA HIS A 194 -8.56 -7.83 -8.07
C HIS A 194 -8.09 -6.49 -8.61
N VAL A 195 -6.87 -6.48 -9.12
CA VAL A 195 -6.25 -5.31 -9.74
C VAL A 195 -5.89 -5.66 -11.17
N GLY A 196 -6.44 -4.89 -12.09
CA GLY A 196 -6.18 -4.98 -13.52
C GLY A 196 -5.53 -3.70 -14.03
N SER A 197 -4.77 -3.84 -15.10
CA SER A 197 -4.08 -2.72 -15.72
C SER A 197 -5.01 -2.00 -16.69
N ILE A 198 -5.15 -0.68 -16.57
CA ILE A 198 -5.82 0.16 -17.59
C ILE A 198 -4.79 0.74 -18.56
N GLY A 199 -3.55 0.97 -18.10
CA GLY A 199 -2.51 1.70 -18.85
C GLY A 199 -2.45 3.16 -18.40
N GLY A 200 -1.87 4.03 -19.23
CA GLY A 200 -1.84 5.47 -18.98
C GLY A 200 -3.19 6.14 -19.16
N GLU A 201 -3.60 6.92 -18.17
CA GLU A 201 -4.73 7.87 -18.25
C GLU A 201 -4.21 9.29 -18.07
N ALA A 202 -4.90 10.25 -18.67
CA ALA A 202 -4.49 11.63 -18.62
C ALA A 202 -4.53 12.18 -17.19
N LYS A 203 -3.44 12.82 -16.77
CA LYS A 203 -3.17 13.25 -15.39
C LYS A 203 -4.20 14.22 -14.79
N TRP A 204 -5.02 14.85 -15.62
CA TRP A 204 -6.10 15.75 -15.19
C TRP A 204 -7.43 15.04 -14.90
N TYR A 205 -7.59 13.77 -15.28
CA TYR A 205 -8.76 13.00 -14.87
C TYR A 205 -8.73 12.70 -13.38
N LYS A 206 -9.90 12.56 -12.78
CA LYS A 206 -10.04 12.27 -11.35
C LYS A 206 -10.15 10.76 -11.13
N SER A 207 -9.44 10.25 -10.13
CA SER A 207 -9.52 8.85 -9.66
C SER A 207 -9.29 8.78 -8.15
N ARG A 208 -9.60 7.62 -7.55
CA ARG A 208 -9.40 7.36 -6.12
C ARG A 208 -7.93 7.25 -5.78
N VAL A 209 -7.65 7.44 -4.49
CA VAL A 209 -6.29 7.40 -3.93
C VAL A 209 -6.29 6.55 -2.67
N ARG A 210 -5.47 5.50 -2.68
CA ARG A 210 -5.16 4.66 -1.52
C ARG A 210 -3.70 4.89 -1.14
N ALA A 211 -3.46 5.53 -0.01
CA ALA A 211 -2.13 5.69 0.53
C ALA A 211 -1.53 4.35 0.97
N VAL A 212 -0.22 4.22 0.81
CA VAL A 212 0.57 3.07 1.23
C VAL A 212 1.79 3.54 2.02
N ARG A 213 2.23 2.74 2.99
CA ARG A 213 3.52 2.90 3.66
C ARG A 213 4.25 1.56 3.75
N SER A 214 5.57 1.61 3.85
CA SER A 214 6.40 0.43 4.14
C SER A 214 6.65 0.31 5.64
N PHE A 215 6.80 -0.92 6.12
CA PHE A 215 7.25 -1.23 7.48
C PHE A 215 8.40 -2.22 7.44
#